data_AF-A0A9W9P3V1-F1
#
_entry.id   AF-A0A9W9P3V1-F1
#
_cell.length_a   1.000
_cell.length_b   1.000
_cell.length_c   1.000
_cell.angle_alpha   90.00
_cell.angle_beta   90.00
_cell.angle_gamma   90.00
#
_symmetry.space_group_name_H-M   'P 1'
#
loop_
_entity.id
_entity.type
_entity.pdbx_description
1 polymer ?
#
loop_
_entity_poly.entity_id
_entity_poly.type
_entity_poly.pdbx_seq_one_letter_code
_entity_poly.pdbx_strand_id
1 'polypeptide(L)'
;MGRGTELTPDMRGRICALRNSAKWSYNQIARELNIPKATVRVTVDREAKRGPGNTTMKRSGRPGLLDDTEKDRIFQHIKKNPRATHKELLQLIDNKISVATLRRLLKAHHATQKKSSAGSTKPATEVSHPTDSLDKAPDHPSI
;
A
#
# COMPACT_ATOMS: atom_id res chain seq x y z
N MET A 1 -6.06 -34.03 6.69
CA MET A 1 -6.86 -33.52 5.56
C MET A 1 -6.23 -32.22 5.05
N GLY A 2 -5.98 -32.12 3.73
CA GLY A 2 -5.46 -30.90 3.11
C GLY A 2 -6.50 -29.78 3.08
N ARG A 3 -6.07 -28.53 3.03
CA ARG A 3 -6.98 -27.39 2.85
C ARG A 3 -7.56 -27.44 1.43
N GLY A 4 -8.87 -27.28 1.28
CA GLY A 4 -9.52 -27.17 -0.03
C GLY A 4 -9.12 -25.88 -0.78
N THR A 5 -9.53 -25.80 -2.04
CA THR A 5 -9.31 -24.65 -2.92
C THR A 5 -9.86 -23.35 -2.32
N GLU A 6 -9.15 -22.24 -2.50
CA GLU A 6 -9.63 -20.93 -2.06
C GLU A 6 -10.90 -20.51 -2.82
N LEU A 7 -11.86 -19.88 -2.12
CA LEU A 7 -13.03 -19.29 -2.77
C LEU A 7 -12.59 -18.16 -3.69
N THR A 8 -13.22 -18.06 -4.87
CA THR A 8 -13.05 -16.93 -5.78
C THR A 8 -13.58 -15.63 -5.15
N PRO A 9 -13.09 -14.45 -5.58
CA PRO A 9 -13.60 -13.16 -5.09
C PRO A 9 -15.11 -13.02 -5.28
N ASP A 10 -15.64 -13.49 -6.42
CA ASP A 10 -17.06 -13.48 -6.74
C ASP A 10 -17.89 -14.31 -5.74
N MET A 11 -17.45 -15.54 -5.45
CA MET A 11 -18.10 -16.39 -4.45
C MET A 11 -18.10 -15.77 -3.05
N ARG A 12 -17.02 -15.08 -2.68
CA ARG A 12 -16.97 -14.33 -1.41
C ARG A 12 -17.96 -13.17 -1.41
N GLY A 13 -18.03 -12.42 -2.52
CA GLY A 13 -19.01 -11.34 -2.70
C GLY A 13 -20.45 -11.84 -2.58
N ARG A 14 -20.79 -12.98 -3.22
CA ARG A 14 -22.11 -13.60 -3.13
C ARG A 14 -22.47 -14.01 -1.70
N ILE A 15 -21.54 -14.61 -0.95
CA ILE A 15 -21.73 -14.95 0.47
C ILE A 15 -22.06 -13.70 1.28
N CYS A 16 -21.28 -12.63 1.10
CA CYS A 16 -21.47 -11.40 1.84
C CYS A 16 -22.78 -10.69 1.47
N ALA A 17 -23.17 -10.69 0.19
CA ALA A 17 -24.45 -10.13 -0.26
C ALA A 17 -25.65 -10.88 0.35
N LEU A 18 -25.64 -12.22 0.36
CA LEU A 18 -26.69 -13.03 0.98
C LEU A 18 -26.80 -12.77 2.49
N ARG A 19 -25.67 -12.52 3.16
CA ARG A 19 -25.67 -12.22 4.59
C ARG A 19 -26.09 -10.79 4.89
N ASN A 20 -25.50 -9.80 4.23
CA ASN A 20 -25.63 -8.40 4.61
C ASN A 20 -26.88 -7.77 4.03
N SER A 21 -27.24 -8.10 2.79
CA SER A 21 -28.40 -7.55 2.09
C SER A 21 -29.63 -8.41 2.31
N ALA A 22 -29.55 -9.72 2.07
CA ALA A 22 -30.70 -10.62 2.18
C ALA A 22 -30.95 -11.16 3.61
N LYS A 23 -30.03 -10.90 4.55
CA LYS A 23 -30.12 -11.33 5.98
C LYS A 23 -30.28 -12.84 6.19
N TRP A 24 -29.74 -13.66 5.28
CA TRP A 24 -29.79 -15.12 5.42
C TRP A 24 -28.92 -15.62 6.59
N SER A 25 -29.35 -16.71 7.21
CA SER A 25 -28.55 -17.39 8.24
C SER A 25 -27.33 -18.11 7.63
N TYR A 26 -26.28 -18.31 8.43
CA TYR A 26 -25.09 -19.04 7.98
C TYR A 26 -25.39 -20.47 7.50
N ASN A 27 -26.40 -21.12 8.09
CA ASN A 27 -26.81 -22.48 7.69
C ASN A 27 -27.53 -22.47 6.33
N GLN A 28 -28.38 -21.48 6.07
CA GLN A 28 -29.05 -21.34 4.77
C GLN A 28 -28.03 -21.11 3.66
N ILE A 29 -27.09 -20.17 3.86
CA ILE A 29 -26.03 -19.87 2.88
C ILE A 29 -25.15 -21.09 2.63
N ALA A 30 -24.78 -21.83 3.68
CA ALA A 30 -23.97 -23.04 3.58
C ALA A 30 -24.66 -24.13 2.74
N ARG A 31 -25.96 -24.34 2.95
CA ARG A 31 -26.76 -25.30 2.18
C ARG A 31 -26.92 -24.88 0.73
N GLU A 32 -27.24 -23.60 0.50
CA GLU A 32 -27.46 -23.04 -0.83
C GLU A 32 -26.21 -23.11 -1.71
N LEU A 33 -25.06 -22.69 -1.16
CA LEU A 33 -23.81 -22.62 -1.91
C LEU A 33 -22.97 -23.91 -1.80
N ASN A 34 -23.45 -24.92 -1.08
CA ASN A 34 -22.73 -26.16 -0.77
C ASN A 34 -21.31 -25.92 -0.21
N ILE A 35 -21.19 -24.98 0.72
CA ILE A 35 -19.92 -24.57 1.34
C ILE A 35 -19.99 -24.83 2.84
N PRO A 36 -18.90 -25.29 3.49
CA PRO A 36 -18.89 -25.47 4.94
C PRO A 36 -19.27 -24.18 5.68
N LYS A 37 -20.16 -24.31 6.68
CA LYS A 37 -20.61 -23.20 7.52
C LYS A 37 -19.45 -22.37 8.11
N ALA A 38 -18.37 -23.05 8.51
CA ALA A 38 -17.18 -22.39 9.04
C ALA A 38 -16.55 -21.43 8.00
N THR A 39 -16.50 -21.85 6.74
CA THR A 39 -15.99 -21.05 5.62
C THR A 39 -16.88 -19.85 5.34
N VAL A 40 -18.20 -20.01 5.41
CA VAL A 40 -19.16 -18.90 5.29
C VAL A 40 -18.92 -17.87 6.39
N ARG A 41 -18.85 -18.31 7.65
CA ARG A 41 -18.59 -17.41 8.80
C ARG A 41 -17.28 -16.63 8.63
N VAL A 42 -16.17 -17.33 8.40
CA VAL A 42 -14.85 -16.70 8.22
C VAL A 42 -14.83 -15.75 7.02
N THR A 43 -15.60 -16.02 5.98
CA THR A 43 -15.70 -15.14 4.80
C THR A 43 -16.37 -13.82 5.15
N VAL A 44 -17.50 -13.87 5.86
CA VAL A 44 -18.22 -12.67 6.34
C VAL A 44 -17.35 -11.88 7.32
N ASP A 45 -16.75 -12.54 8.31
CA ASP A 45 -15.95 -11.87 9.35
C ASP A 45 -14.71 -11.15 8.78
N ARG A 46 -14.19 -11.63 7.64
CA ARG A 46 -13.02 -11.07 6.98
C ARG A 46 -13.36 -10.07 5.87
N GLU A 47 -14.63 -9.89 5.53
CA GLU A 47 -15.07 -8.97 4.48
C GLU A 47 -14.52 -7.56 4.69
N ALA A 48 -14.70 -7.03 5.91
CA ALA A 48 -14.21 -5.70 6.28
C ALA A 48 -12.69 -5.54 6.09
N LYS A 49 -11.92 -6.63 6.16
CA LYS A 49 -10.46 -6.62 5.99
C LYS A 49 -10.01 -6.77 4.54
N ARG A 50 -10.85 -7.33 3.65
CA ARG A 50 -10.50 -7.60 2.23
C ARG A 50 -10.79 -6.41 1.31
N GLY A 51 -11.61 -5.47 1.74
CA GLY A 51 -12.00 -4.29 0.95
C GLY A 51 -12.96 -4.60 -0.20
N PRO A 52 -13.25 -3.62 -1.08
CA PRO A 52 -14.34 -3.67 -2.07
C PRO A 52 -14.26 -4.84 -3.05
N GLY A 53 -13.06 -5.35 -3.34
CA GLY A 53 -12.84 -6.43 -4.30
C GLY A 53 -12.80 -7.85 -3.70
N ASN A 54 -12.98 -8.01 -2.38
CA ASN A 54 -12.91 -9.31 -1.70
C ASN A 54 -11.66 -10.17 -2.05
N THR A 55 -10.57 -9.50 -2.40
CA THR A 55 -9.35 -10.13 -2.91
C THR A 55 -8.60 -10.90 -1.82
N THR A 56 -7.78 -11.89 -2.23
CA THR A 56 -6.96 -12.64 -1.27
C THR A 56 -5.89 -11.71 -0.67
N MET A 57 -5.92 -11.58 0.65
CA MET A 57 -4.91 -10.85 1.39
C MET A 57 -3.60 -11.62 1.37
N LYS A 58 -2.49 -10.94 1.06
CA LYS A 58 -1.16 -11.50 1.21
C LYS A 58 -0.94 -11.88 2.67
N ARG A 59 -0.31 -13.04 2.90
CA ARG A 59 0.14 -13.42 4.24
C ARG A 59 1.23 -12.45 4.68
N SER A 60 1.27 -12.11 5.97
CA SER A 60 2.29 -11.24 6.55
C SER A 60 3.72 -11.76 6.34
N GLY A 61 3.87 -13.07 6.15
CA GLY A 61 5.17 -13.70 6.00
C GLY A 61 5.95 -13.70 7.31
N ARG A 62 7.17 -14.28 7.28
CA ARG A 62 8.09 -14.19 8.40
C ARG A 62 8.62 -12.76 8.48
N PRO A 63 8.63 -12.11 9.66
CA PRO A 63 9.30 -10.82 9.81
C PRO A 63 10.78 -10.94 9.44
N GLY A 64 11.33 -9.88 8.84
CA GLY A 64 12.75 -9.81 8.54
C GLY A 64 13.59 -9.83 9.81
N LEU A 65 14.84 -10.30 9.71
CA LEU A 65 15.77 -10.31 10.84
C LEU A 65 16.26 -8.89 11.21
N LEU A 66 16.20 -7.97 10.26
CA LEU A 66 16.59 -6.57 10.46
C LEU A 66 15.39 -5.75 10.94
N ASP A 67 15.60 -5.03 12.03
CA ASP A 67 14.67 -3.98 12.48
C ASP A 67 14.74 -2.75 11.56
N ASP A 68 13.71 -1.91 11.58
CA ASP A 68 13.67 -0.69 10.78
C ASP A 68 14.78 0.29 11.19
N THR A 69 15.10 0.37 12.48
CA THR A 69 16.20 1.20 13.00
C THR A 69 17.57 0.79 12.44
N GLU A 70 17.80 -0.51 12.26
CA GLU A 70 19.04 -1.05 11.72
C GLU A 70 19.15 -0.80 10.21
N LYS A 71 18.03 -0.88 9.49
CA LYS A 71 17.98 -0.49 8.06
C LYS A 71 18.36 0.98 7.91
N ASP A 72 17.80 1.84 8.74
CA ASP A 72 18.07 3.28 8.71
C ASP A 72 19.54 3.59 9.00
N ARG A 73 20.17 2.90 9.95
CA ARG A 73 21.62 3.03 10.21
C ARG A 73 22.45 2.72 8.97
N ILE A 74 22.13 1.65 8.25
CA ILE A 74 22.81 1.28 6.99
C ILE A 74 22.63 2.39 5.95
N PHE A 75 21.40 2.88 5.75
CA PHE A 75 21.12 3.91 4.75
C PHE A 75 21.78 5.25 5.07
N GLN A 76 21.78 5.65 6.34
CA GLN A 76 22.48 6.85 6.79
C GLN A 76 23.99 6.73 6.60
N HIS A 77 24.56 5.56 6.86
CA HIS A 77 25.99 5.33 6.65
C HIS A 77 26.37 5.43 5.17
N ILE A 78 25.58 4.85 4.26
CA ILE A 78 25.80 4.95 2.82
C ILE A 78 25.64 6.40 2.33
N LYS A 79 24.70 7.16 2.90
CA LYS A 79 24.51 8.57 2.56
C LYS A 79 25.73 9.42 2.94
N LYS A 80 26.37 9.12 4.08
CA LYS A 80 27.60 9.79 4.53
C LYS A 80 28.83 9.32 3.73
N ASN A 81 28.95 8.01 3.53
CA ASN A 81 30.09 7.35 2.89
C ASN A 81 29.60 6.48 1.71
N PRO A 82 29.45 7.06 0.50
CA PRO A 82 28.90 6.35 -0.65
C PRO A 82 29.80 5.23 -1.20
N ARG A 83 31.09 5.21 -0.82
CA ARG A 83 32.07 4.18 -1.19
C ARG A 83 32.26 3.09 -0.12
N ALA A 84 31.42 3.06 0.91
CA ALA A 84 31.50 2.07 1.97
C ALA A 84 31.42 0.63 1.42
N THR A 85 32.25 -0.26 1.96
CA THR A 85 32.29 -1.66 1.53
C THR A 85 31.18 -2.45 2.21
N HIS A 86 30.66 -3.48 1.54
CA HIS A 86 29.64 -4.37 2.11
C HIS A 86 30.04 -4.98 3.46
N LYS A 87 31.33 -5.26 3.68
CA LYS A 87 31.85 -5.77 4.95
C LYS A 87 31.69 -4.75 6.09
N GLU A 88 31.99 -3.47 5.82
CA GLU A 88 31.84 -2.39 6.80
C GLU A 88 30.36 -2.21 7.18
N LEU A 89 29.46 -2.28 6.19
CA LEU A 89 28.02 -2.21 6.43
C LEU A 89 27.50 -3.37 7.27
N LEU A 90 28.06 -4.57 7.13
CA LEU A 90 27.70 -5.72 7.95
C LEU A 90 28.23 -5.60 9.38
N GLN A 91 29.41 -5.00 9.57
CA GLN A 91 29.96 -4.74 10.91
C GLN A 91 29.08 -3.77 11.71
N LEU A 92 28.45 -2.79 11.06
CA LEU A 92 27.52 -1.84 11.72
C LEU A 92 26.28 -2.51 12.33
N ILE A 93 25.94 -3.72 11.88
CA ILE A 93 24.77 -4.49 12.31
C ILE A 93 25.18 -5.87 12.87
N ASP A 94 26.39 -5.97 13.41
CA ASP A 94 26.92 -7.18 14.07
C ASP A 94 26.85 -8.46 13.21
N ASN A 95 27.01 -8.32 11.88
CA ASN A 95 26.92 -9.43 10.91
C ASN A 95 25.63 -10.27 11.02
N LYS A 96 24.51 -9.66 11.43
CA LYS A 96 23.22 -10.33 11.57
C LYS A 96 22.70 -10.96 10.27
N ILE A 97 23.09 -10.41 9.12
CA ILE A 97 22.63 -10.88 7.80
C ILE A 97 23.79 -11.25 6.88
N SER A 98 23.49 -12.05 5.87
CA SER A 98 24.44 -12.35 4.80
C SER A 98 24.60 -11.15 3.84
N VAL A 99 25.75 -11.13 3.14
CA VAL A 99 26.03 -10.17 2.06
C VAL A 99 24.94 -10.18 0.99
N ALA A 100 24.36 -11.34 0.68
CA ALA A 100 23.29 -11.47 -0.31
C ALA A 100 22.02 -10.73 0.14
N THR A 101 21.65 -10.84 1.42
CA THR A 101 20.51 -10.12 1.99
C THR A 101 20.75 -8.61 1.98
N LEU A 102 21.96 -8.17 2.34
CA LEU A 102 22.37 -6.76 2.25
C LEU A 102 22.23 -6.22 0.82
N ARG A 103 22.72 -6.95 -0.18
CA ARG A 103 22.57 -6.56 -1.60
C ARG A 103 21.11 -6.45 -2.03
N ARG A 104 20.25 -7.39 -1.63
CA ARG A 104 18.80 -7.32 -1.92
C ARG A 104 18.15 -6.11 -1.27
N LEU A 105 18.53 -5.79 -0.03
CA LEU A 105 18.05 -4.62 0.71
C LEU A 105 18.45 -3.32 0.00
N LEU A 106 19.72 -3.17 -0.40
CA LEU A 106 20.19 -1.98 -1.13
C LEU A 106 19.51 -1.83 -2.50
N LYS A 107 19.35 -2.93 -3.25
CA LYS A 107 18.64 -2.92 -4.53
C LYS A 107 17.18 -2.48 -4.37
N ALA A 108 16.49 -2.98 -3.33
CA ALA A 108 15.11 -2.60 -3.04
C ALA A 108 15.01 -1.10 -2.73
N HIS A 109 15.92 -0.57 -1.89
CA HIS A 109 15.96 0.84 -1.53
C HIS A 109 16.24 1.76 -2.74
N HIS A 110 17.19 1.41 -3.62
CA HIS A 110 17.43 2.19 -4.84
C HIS A 110 16.25 2.14 -5.81
N ALA A 111 15.56 1.00 -5.92
CA ALA A 111 14.37 0.88 -6.76
C ALA A 111 13.19 1.73 -6.25
N THR A 112 13.06 1.93 -4.93
CA THR A 112 12.06 2.85 -4.36
C THR A 112 12.41 4.31 -4.62
N GLN A 113 13.69 4.70 -4.50
CA GLN A 113 14.15 6.08 -4.77
C GLN A 113 13.99 6.48 -6.25
N LYS A 114 14.24 5.57 -7.19
CA LYS A 114 14.05 5.84 -8.64
C LYS A 114 12.59 6.14 -9.00
N LYS A 115 11.62 5.60 -8.24
CA LYS A 115 10.20 5.84 -8.48
C LYS A 115 9.74 7.20 -7.95
N SER A 116 10.34 7.71 -6.87
CA SER A 116 9.99 9.01 -6.31
C SER A 116 10.57 10.20 -7.08
N SER A 117 11.70 10.03 -7.79
CA SER A 117 12.29 11.12 -8.60
C SER A 117 11.59 11.38 -9.94
N ALA A 118 10.63 10.54 -10.35
CA ALA A 118 9.89 10.69 -11.61
C ALA A 118 8.67 11.63 -11.50
N GLY A 119 8.42 12.23 -10.33
CA GLY A 119 7.20 13.02 -10.04
C GLY A 119 7.39 14.49 -9.69
N SER A 120 8.61 15.05 -9.75
CA SER A 120 8.82 16.48 -9.45
C SER A 120 8.75 17.35 -10.69
N THR A 121 7.55 17.58 -11.20
CA THR A 121 7.28 18.74 -12.07
C THR A 121 7.34 19.99 -11.19
N LYS A 122 8.25 20.90 -11.49
CA LYS A 122 8.47 22.18 -10.78
C LYS A 122 7.17 23.01 -10.78
N PRO A 123 6.74 23.65 -9.68
CA PRO A 123 5.74 24.71 -9.77
C PRO A 123 6.39 25.93 -10.44
N ALA A 124 5.76 26.40 -11.51
CA ALA A 124 6.19 27.57 -12.25
C ALA A 124 6.14 28.82 -11.35
N THR A 125 7.22 29.59 -11.42
CA THR A 125 7.41 30.91 -10.84
C THR A 125 6.40 31.89 -11.44
N GLU A 126 5.41 32.32 -10.67
CA GLU A 126 4.55 33.45 -11.03
C GLU A 126 5.23 34.75 -10.54
N VAL A 127 5.84 35.49 -11.47
CA VAL A 127 6.42 36.82 -11.23
C VAL A 127 5.32 37.85 -11.40
N SER A 128 5.01 38.57 -10.33
CA SER A 128 4.25 39.82 -10.32
C SER A 128 4.92 40.90 -11.18
N HIS A 129 4.15 41.78 -11.83
CA HIS A 129 4.27 43.26 -11.76
C HIS A 129 3.20 43.97 -12.64
N PRO A 130 2.87 45.26 -12.35
CA PRO A 130 1.52 45.85 -12.45
C PRO A 130 1.39 47.02 -13.46
N THR A 131 0.27 47.77 -13.37
CA THR A 131 -0.06 49.11 -13.94
C THR A 131 -0.58 49.08 -15.39
N ASP A 132 -1.53 49.90 -15.86
CA ASP A 132 -2.38 50.99 -15.36
C ASP A 132 -3.29 51.43 -16.54
N SER A 133 -4.32 52.24 -16.26
CA SER A 133 -5.13 53.05 -17.20
C SER A 133 -6.24 52.34 -18.00
N LEU A 134 -7.44 52.91 -18.22
CA LEU A 134 -8.21 54.02 -17.64
C LEU A 134 -9.60 53.99 -18.34
N ASP A 135 -10.58 54.62 -17.69
CA ASP A 135 -11.70 55.38 -18.29
C ASP A 135 -13.06 54.70 -18.57
N LYS A 136 -14.05 55.20 -17.81
CA LYS A 136 -15.36 55.74 -18.25
C LYS A 136 -16.64 54.99 -17.86
N ALA A 137 -17.19 55.38 -16.70
CA ALA A 137 -18.64 55.62 -16.50
C ALA A 137 -19.03 56.97 -17.16
N PRO A 138 -20.30 57.38 -17.38
CA PRO A 138 -21.59 57.02 -16.75
C PRO A 138 -22.68 56.67 -17.80
N ASP A 139 -23.94 56.30 -17.50
CA ASP A 139 -25.04 57.13 -16.98
C ASP A 139 -26.30 56.26 -16.72
N HIS A 140 -27.21 56.77 -15.90
CA HIS A 140 -28.44 56.16 -15.34
C HIS A 140 -29.63 56.16 -16.35
N PRO A 141 -30.92 56.00 -15.98
CA PRO A 141 -31.66 54.93 -15.27
C PRO A 141 -33.00 54.50 -15.99
N SER A 142 -33.78 53.65 -15.29
CA SER A 142 -35.26 53.52 -15.29
C SER A 142 -35.98 52.83 -16.46
N ILE A 143 -36.64 51.69 -16.16
CA ILE A 143 -38.11 51.49 -16.22
C ILE A 143 -38.50 50.57 -15.06
#